data_AF-A0A7C3Q7S4-F1
#
_entry.id   AF-A0A7C3Q7S4-F1
#
_cell.length_a   1.000
_cell.length_b   1.000
_cell.length_c   1.000
_cell.angle_alpha   90.00
_cell.angle_beta   90.00
_cell.angle_gamma   90.00
#
_symmetry.space_group_name_H-M   'P 1'
#
loop_
_entity.id
_entity.type
_entity.pdbx_description
1 polymer ?
#
loop_
_entity_poly.entity_id
_entity_poly.type
_entity_poly.pdbx_seq_one_letter_code
_entity_poly.pdbx_strand_id
1 'polypeptide(L)'
;MTADSLQQSKDILTNIREYLRVEKEALFNLLQDPRITVWKNIDIIAIEGNLKVMGISSQELQKALQGYPRQAKGAAVHIKLCNNEVSNQLADLIDCRNPESALQAALQLKKKSRQLAALLSSLHQLTDKFFSADQKIRRLLSFENILPLARHITSQQPHIFKEGLEVYRLLTVSAETKDDGPPGIAALSSQAAQLQSRFQHVDILNFPRPVEEILYHYLELGSKTIEQLLIFNNKTAGILSVDQESIKTLNRRFPELAALENTEELLNGVLQQAAAVYRLLSDLYHKRETVKTCAKIAESLEFLNIYHLTLKNKIIPALQDEIKKNNSPVNPATLSSKKTRDFFTGPKGIIRSMKLMVTSLKGHHALNQVELQIILEKAVNSCKITHVSSNKEGRELRDFIDSFINHFSRPFPYDVIFTLVKQTITAYGQAAEKMVKDYGVKKNLQDIASVKLPASFEKLALLLEKKQKSFMKANQGG
;
A
#
# COMPACT_ATOMS: atom_id res chain seq x y z
N MET A 1 -81.78 26.12 1.89
CA MET A 1 -80.33 26.15 1.58
C MET A 1 -79.48 26.68 2.75
N THR A 2 -79.94 26.57 4.00
CA THR A 2 -79.37 27.29 5.16
C THR A 2 -78.51 26.42 6.09
N ALA A 3 -78.79 25.12 6.19
CA ALA A 3 -78.03 24.18 7.02
C ALA A 3 -76.65 23.82 6.43
N ASP A 4 -76.56 23.69 5.10
CA ASP A 4 -75.33 23.35 4.40
C ASP A 4 -74.24 24.43 4.56
N SER A 5 -74.61 25.71 4.51
CA SER A 5 -73.66 26.83 4.66
C SER A 5 -73.08 26.93 6.07
N LEU A 6 -73.87 26.64 7.10
CA LEU A 6 -73.42 26.60 8.50
C LEU A 6 -72.47 25.43 8.74
N GLN A 7 -72.82 24.25 8.22
CA GLN A 7 -71.95 23.06 8.31
C GLN A 7 -70.64 23.28 7.56
N GLN A 8 -70.69 23.83 6.34
CA GLN A 8 -69.49 24.19 5.58
C GLN A 8 -68.61 25.21 6.31
N SER A 9 -69.20 26.21 6.96
CA SER A 9 -68.46 27.19 7.77
C SER A 9 -67.73 26.51 8.92
N LYS A 10 -68.44 25.63 9.66
CA LYS A 10 -67.89 24.86 10.77
C LYS A 10 -66.76 23.95 10.33
N ASP A 11 -66.90 23.28 9.18
CA ASP A 11 -65.88 22.41 8.62
C ASP A 11 -64.63 23.21 8.20
N ILE A 12 -64.80 24.37 7.56
CA ILE A 12 -63.70 25.26 7.19
C ILE A 12 -62.94 25.72 8.44
N LEU A 13 -63.64 26.20 9.47
CA LEU A 13 -63.02 26.69 10.70
C LEU A 13 -62.31 25.60 11.48
N THR A 14 -62.90 24.40 11.54
CA THR A 14 -62.28 23.23 12.19
C THR A 14 -61.00 22.83 11.47
N ASN A 15 -61.00 22.81 10.13
CA ASN A 15 -59.81 22.53 9.32
C ASN A 15 -58.72 23.60 9.51
N ILE A 16 -59.07 24.88 9.57
CA ILE A 16 -58.12 25.96 9.84
C ILE A 16 -57.53 25.81 11.24
N ARG A 17 -58.35 25.49 12.25
CA ARG A 17 -57.90 25.27 13.63
C ARG A 17 -56.85 24.16 13.71
N GLU A 18 -57.11 23.03 13.05
CA GLU A 18 -56.19 21.91 13.04
C GLU A 18 -54.88 22.25 12.30
N TYR A 19 -54.97 22.91 11.14
CA TYR A 19 -53.81 23.41 10.42
C TYR A 19 -52.93 24.32 11.31
N LEU A 20 -53.54 25.31 11.97
CA LEU A 20 -52.82 26.23 12.87
C LEU A 20 -52.22 25.52 14.08
N ARG A 21 -52.87 24.46 14.58
CA ARG A 21 -52.35 23.63 15.69
C ARG A 21 -51.07 22.92 15.27
N VAL A 22 -51.10 22.23 14.13
CA VAL A 22 -49.94 21.51 13.56
C VAL A 22 -48.79 22.48 13.29
N GLU A 23 -49.05 23.62 12.67
CA GLU A 23 -48.01 24.61 12.36
C GLU A 23 -47.44 25.27 13.62
N LYS A 24 -48.25 25.46 14.67
CA LYS A 24 -47.77 25.97 15.96
C LYS A 24 -46.79 24.99 16.61
N GLU A 25 -47.11 23.70 16.57
CA GLU A 25 -46.28 22.63 17.12
C GLU A 25 -44.96 22.49 16.32
N ALA A 26 -45.05 22.51 14.99
CA ALA A 26 -43.87 22.50 14.11
C ALA A 26 -42.96 23.73 14.34
N LEU A 27 -43.56 24.93 14.44
CA LEU A 27 -42.83 26.16 14.73
C LEU A 27 -42.15 26.11 16.10
N PHE A 28 -42.82 25.56 17.12
CA PHE A 28 -42.24 25.41 18.45
C PHE A 28 -41.03 24.47 18.43
N ASN A 29 -41.15 23.32 17.78
CA ASN A 29 -40.05 22.37 17.63
C ASN A 29 -38.86 22.99 16.89
N LEU A 30 -39.13 23.72 15.80
CA LEU A 30 -38.11 24.43 15.03
C LEU A 30 -37.40 25.52 15.86
N LEU A 31 -38.15 26.23 16.70
CA LEU A 31 -37.61 27.27 17.59
C LEU A 31 -36.69 26.72 18.69
N GLN A 32 -36.83 25.45 19.03
CA GLN A 32 -36.02 24.76 20.03
C GLN A 32 -34.89 23.92 19.43
N ASP A 33 -34.78 23.82 18.10
CA ASP A 33 -33.78 22.98 17.45
C ASP A 33 -32.35 23.47 17.77
N PRO A 34 -31.49 22.62 18.38
CA PRO A 34 -30.13 23.02 18.76
C PRO A 34 -29.28 23.38 17.55
N ARG A 35 -29.56 22.84 16.35
CA ARG A 35 -28.81 23.14 15.12
C ARG A 35 -29.03 24.56 14.62
N ILE A 36 -30.10 25.22 15.09
CA ILE A 36 -30.46 26.60 14.72
C ILE A 36 -30.07 27.57 15.85
N THR A 37 -30.47 27.23 17.08
CA THR A 37 -30.35 28.15 18.22
C THR A 37 -28.91 28.46 18.60
N VAL A 38 -28.00 27.51 18.37
CA VAL A 38 -26.60 27.62 18.82
C VAL A 38 -25.78 28.67 18.06
N TRP A 39 -26.16 28.99 16.82
CA TRP A 39 -25.46 29.98 15.99
C TRP A 39 -25.51 31.40 16.55
N LYS A 40 -26.38 31.67 17.52
CA LYS A 40 -26.41 32.96 18.24
C LYS A 40 -25.24 33.15 19.20
N ASN A 41 -24.65 32.04 19.66
CA ASN A 41 -23.56 32.04 20.64
C ASN A 41 -22.19 31.95 19.96
N ILE A 42 -22.15 31.60 18.67
CA ILE A 42 -20.93 31.46 17.89
C ILE A 42 -20.52 32.82 17.30
N ASP A 43 -19.29 33.25 17.57
CA ASP A 43 -18.70 34.41 16.89
C ASP A 43 -18.32 34.05 15.45
N ILE A 44 -19.26 34.23 14.53
CA ILE A 44 -19.11 33.93 13.09
C ILE A 44 -17.93 34.71 12.47
N ILE A 45 -17.65 35.92 12.97
CA ILE A 45 -16.57 36.77 12.42
C ILE A 45 -15.21 36.15 12.80
N ALA A 46 -15.05 35.73 14.05
CA ALA A 46 -13.81 35.11 14.52
C ALA A 46 -13.46 33.82 13.77
N ILE A 47 -14.45 33.07 13.29
CA ILE A 47 -14.25 31.79 12.58
C ILE A 47 -14.48 31.86 11.07
N GLU A 48 -14.62 33.04 10.49
CA GLU A 48 -14.97 33.21 9.07
C GLU A 48 -14.03 32.45 8.12
N GLY A 49 -12.72 32.49 8.40
CA GLY A 49 -11.72 31.75 7.61
C GLY A 49 -11.98 30.24 7.62
N ASN A 50 -12.26 29.68 8.79
CA ASN A 50 -12.57 28.26 8.94
C ASN A 50 -13.87 27.91 8.19
N LEU A 51 -14.94 28.69 8.37
CA LEU A 51 -16.22 28.48 7.69
C LEU A 51 -16.05 28.48 6.16
N LYS A 52 -15.25 29.40 5.62
CA LYS A 52 -14.96 29.47 4.19
C LYS A 52 -14.32 28.17 3.68
N VAL A 53 -13.39 27.59 4.43
CA VAL A 53 -12.74 26.31 4.05
C VAL A 53 -13.69 25.13 4.16
N MET A 54 -14.63 25.15 5.10
CA MET A 54 -15.72 24.18 5.19
C MET A 54 -16.78 24.36 4.08
N GLY A 55 -16.65 25.40 3.24
CA GLY A 55 -17.63 25.75 2.20
C GLY A 55 -18.91 26.39 2.76
N ILE A 56 -18.85 26.98 3.94
CA ILE A 56 -19.98 27.63 4.63
C ILE A 56 -19.84 29.16 4.46
N SER A 57 -20.91 29.82 4.03
CA SER A 57 -20.93 31.27 3.86
C SER A 57 -21.25 31.98 5.18
N SER A 58 -20.27 32.70 5.73
CA SER A 58 -20.42 33.58 6.91
C SER A 58 -21.55 34.60 6.70
N GLN A 59 -21.60 35.21 5.51
CA GLN A 59 -22.60 36.22 5.16
C GLN A 59 -24.02 35.65 5.10
N GLU A 60 -24.21 34.45 4.54
CA GLU A 60 -25.53 33.82 4.51
C GLU A 60 -26.01 33.44 5.91
N LEU A 61 -25.11 32.91 6.76
CA LEU A 61 -25.42 32.59 8.15
C LEU A 61 -25.79 33.83 8.96
N GLN A 62 -25.05 34.93 8.82
CA GLN A 62 -25.36 36.18 9.51
C GLN A 62 -26.72 36.75 9.09
N LYS A 63 -27.02 36.75 7.78
CA LYS A 63 -28.34 37.15 7.26
C LYS A 63 -29.45 36.27 7.82
N ALA A 64 -29.24 34.96 7.87
CA ALA A 64 -30.18 34.02 8.46
C ALA A 64 -30.40 34.30 9.96
N LEU A 65 -29.32 34.54 10.71
CA LEU A 65 -29.36 34.84 12.15
C LEU A 65 -30.16 36.11 12.47
N GLN A 66 -30.02 37.14 11.64
CA GLN A 66 -30.75 38.41 11.81
C GLN A 66 -32.23 38.29 11.38
N GLY A 67 -32.51 37.54 10.30
CA GLY A 67 -33.86 37.39 9.75
C GLY A 67 -34.74 36.43 10.54
N TYR A 68 -34.16 35.35 11.07
CA TYR A 68 -34.87 34.25 11.71
C TYR A 68 -35.77 34.68 12.88
N PRO A 69 -35.31 35.48 13.87
CA PRO A 69 -36.16 35.91 14.98
C PRO A 69 -37.37 36.74 14.54
N ARG A 70 -37.20 37.56 13.49
CA ARG A 70 -38.27 38.40 12.95
C ARG A 70 -39.34 37.55 12.27
N GLN A 71 -38.95 36.60 11.43
CA GLN A 71 -39.88 35.71 10.72
C GLN A 71 -40.58 34.76 11.69
N ALA A 72 -39.87 34.19 12.67
CA ALA A 72 -40.45 33.32 13.68
C ALA A 72 -41.49 34.05 14.54
N LYS A 73 -41.19 35.29 14.97
CA LYS A 73 -42.14 36.13 15.70
C LYS A 73 -43.36 36.48 14.84
N GLY A 74 -43.15 36.81 13.56
CA GLY A 74 -44.23 37.07 12.61
C GLY A 74 -45.18 35.89 12.47
N ALA A 75 -44.65 34.68 12.25
CA ALA A 75 -45.43 33.45 12.17
C ALA A 75 -46.20 33.17 13.47
N ALA A 76 -45.55 33.29 14.63
CA ALA A 76 -46.19 33.06 15.93
C ALA A 76 -47.35 34.05 16.20
N VAL A 77 -47.17 35.32 15.85
CA VAL A 77 -48.23 36.35 15.97
C VAL A 77 -49.38 36.03 15.01
N HIS A 78 -49.08 35.67 13.76
CA HIS A 78 -50.10 35.33 12.76
C HIS A 78 -50.94 34.11 13.17
N ILE A 79 -50.29 33.06 13.70
CA ILE A 79 -50.96 31.88 14.26
C ILE A 79 -51.87 32.28 15.42
N LYS A 80 -51.41 33.13 16.34
CA LYS A 80 -52.22 33.59 17.49
C LYS A 80 -53.45 34.38 17.04
N LEU A 81 -53.27 35.32 16.09
CA LEU A 81 -54.37 36.12 15.55
C LEU A 81 -55.40 35.24 14.84
N CYS A 82 -54.96 34.33 13.96
CA CYS A 82 -55.87 33.43 13.27
C CYS A 82 -56.59 32.48 14.24
N ASN A 83 -55.92 31.94 15.26
CA ASN A 83 -56.57 31.09 16.26
C ASN A 83 -57.64 31.83 17.09
N ASN A 84 -57.39 33.10 17.42
CA ASN A 84 -58.39 33.95 18.09
C ASN A 84 -59.59 34.21 17.17
N GLU A 85 -59.34 34.58 15.90
CA GLU A 85 -60.40 34.79 14.91
C GLU A 85 -61.22 33.50 14.67
N VAL A 86 -60.58 32.32 14.59
CA VAL A 86 -61.26 31.03 14.48
C VAL A 86 -62.14 30.76 15.70
N SER A 87 -61.63 31.01 16.91
CA SER A 87 -62.35 30.73 18.16
C SER A 87 -63.57 31.64 18.30
N ASN A 88 -63.43 32.92 17.96
CA ASN A 88 -64.55 33.87 17.95
C ASN A 88 -65.61 33.46 16.92
N GLN A 89 -65.21 33.14 15.69
CA GLN A 89 -66.15 32.72 14.65
C GLN A 89 -66.85 31.38 14.97
N LEU A 90 -66.16 30.44 15.64
CA LEU A 90 -66.79 29.20 16.13
C LEU A 90 -67.82 29.46 17.23
N ALA A 91 -67.59 30.45 18.10
CA ALA A 91 -68.56 30.85 19.12
C ALA A 91 -69.78 31.55 18.49
N ASP A 92 -69.54 32.45 17.52
CA ASP A 92 -70.59 33.17 16.81
C ASP A 92 -71.50 32.25 15.95
N LEU A 93 -71.01 31.07 15.56
CA LEU A 93 -71.78 30.06 14.84
C LEU A 93 -72.91 29.43 15.68
N ILE A 94 -72.87 29.51 17.02
CA ILE A 94 -73.86 28.88 17.91
C ILE A 94 -75.23 29.56 17.77
N ASP A 95 -75.26 30.89 17.65
CA ASP A 95 -76.49 31.70 17.55
C ASP A 95 -76.63 32.43 16.20
N CYS A 96 -76.02 31.87 15.14
CA CYS A 96 -75.88 32.55 13.86
C CYS A 96 -77.23 32.75 13.14
N ARG A 97 -77.63 34.01 12.94
CA ARG A 97 -78.85 34.40 12.21
C ARG A 97 -78.65 34.54 10.70
N ASN A 98 -77.40 34.60 10.21
CA ASN A 98 -77.07 34.77 8.79
C ASN A 98 -75.98 33.77 8.32
N PRO A 99 -76.40 32.57 7.88
CA PRO A 99 -75.51 31.49 7.44
C PRO A 99 -74.54 31.86 6.30
N GLU A 100 -74.96 32.71 5.37
CA GLU A 100 -74.12 33.09 4.22
C GLU A 100 -73.00 34.05 4.62
N SER A 101 -73.29 34.97 5.55
CA SER A 101 -72.28 35.87 6.10
C SER A 101 -71.22 35.12 6.90
N ALA A 102 -71.62 34.11 7.68
CA ALA A 102 -70.70 33.23 8.39
C ALA A 102 -69.79 32.44 7.44
N LEU A 103 -70.35 31.93 6.33
CA LEU A 103 -69.57 31.24 5.30
C LEU A 103 -68.56 32.16 4.62
N GLN A 104 -68.95 33.39 4.29
CA GLN A 104 -68.00 34.38 3.74
C GLN A 104 -66.89 34.72 4.73
N ALA A 105 -67.20 34.87 6.03
CA ALA A 105 -66.22 35.14 7.07
C ALA A 105 -65.23 33.98 7.23
N ALA A 106 -65.72 32.73 7.22
CA ALA A 106 -64.87 31.54 7.25
C ALA A 106 -63.98 31.42 6.00
N LEU A 107 -64.50 31.75 4.81
CA LEU A 107 -63.73 31.79 3.56
C LEU A 107 -62.66 32.89 3.55
N GLN A 108 -62.95 34.06 4.15
CA GLN A 108 -61.96 35.12 4.32
C GLN A 108 -60.85 34.69 5.30
N LEU A 109 -61.22 34.04 6.40
CA LEU A 109 -60.24 33.51 7.35
C LEU A 109 -59.39 32.40 6.72
N LYS A 110 -59.97 31.56 5.86
CA LYS A 110 -59.22 30.59 5.03
C LYS A 110 -58.21 31.27 4.10
N LYS A 111 -58.51 32.45 3.57
CA LYS A 111 -57.56 33.24 2.77
C LYS A 111 -56.46 33.85 3.65
N LYS A 112 -56.80 34.39 4.82
CA LYS A 112 -55.83 34.93 5.79
C LYS A 112 -54.89 33.84 6.32
N SER A 113 -55.40 32.65 6.63
CA SER A 113 -54.58 31.54 7.14
C SER A 113 -53.55 31.07 6.10
N ARG A 114 -53.85 31.17 4.80
CA ARG A 114 -52.87 30.89 3.73
C ARG A 114 -51.68 31.84 3.70
N GLN A 115 -51.79 33.04 4.28
CA GLN A 115 -50.65 33.96 4.40
C GLN A 115 -49.58 33.42 5.37
N LEU A 116 -49.94 32.50 6.27
CA LEU A 116 -48.99 31.80 7.13
C LEU A 116 -47.97 31.00 6.30
N ALA A 117 -48.40 30.40 5.19
CA ALA A 117 -47.53 29.59 4.34
C ALA A 117 -46.35 30.39 3.78
N ALA A 118 -46.54 31.69 3.46
CA ALA A 118 -45.47 32.56 3.00
C ALA A 118 -44.45 32.85 4.11
N LEU A 119 -44.92 33.13 5.34
CA LEU A 119 -44.06 33.35 6.50
C LEU A 119 -43.27 32.09 6.85
N LEU A 120 -43.94 30.94 6.87
CA LEU A 120 -43.29 29.65 7.11
C LEU A 120 -42.29 29.31 6.00
N SER A 121 -42.61 29.54 4.74
CA SER A 121 -41.66 29.30 3.64
C SER A 121 -40.40 30.16 3.78
N SER A 122 -40.55 31.45 4.11
CA SER A 122 -39.40 32.31 4.39
C SER A 122 -38.60 31.83 5.60
N LEU A 123 -39.27 31.38 6.66
CA LEU A 123 -38.61 30.82 7.83
C LEU A 123 -37.81 29.56 7.48
N HIS A 124 -38.39 28.63 6.72
CA HIS A 124 -37.72 27.41 6.26
C HIS A 124 -36.47 27.71 5.44
N GLN A 125 -36.54 28.67 4.51
CA GLN A 125 -35.37 29.11 3.73
C GLN A 125 -34.21 29.61 4.61
N LEU A 126 -34.52 30.30 5.72
CA LEU A 126 -33.50 30.75 6.67
C LEU A 126 -32.95 29.59 7.49
N THR A 127 -33.81 28.66 7.93
CA THR A 127 -33.37 27.50 8.72
C THR A 127 -32.57 26.49 7.92
N ASP A 128 -32.85 26.34 6.63
CA ASP A 128 -32.07 25.50 5.71
C ASP A 128 -30.61 25.93 5.63
N LYS A 129 -30.30 27.21 5.84
CA LYS A 129 -28.91 27.69 5.91
C LYS A 129 -28.16 27.12 7.11
N PHE A 130 -28.82 27.02 8.27
CA PHE A 130 -28.23 26.41 9.46
C PHE A 130 -28.08 24.90 9.32
N PHE A 131 -29.10 24.21 8.79
CA PHE A 131 -29.01 22.76 8.54
C PHE A 131 -27.96 22.41 7.49
N SER A 132 -27.84 23.21 6.43
CA SER A 132 -26.78 23.03 5.42
C SER A 132 -25.40 23.23 6.02
N ALA A 133 -25.22 24.19 6.93
CA ALA A 133 -23.97 24.40 7.64
C ALA A 133 -23.62 23.20 8.53
N ASP A 134 -24.57 22.71 9.34
CA ASP A 134 -24.39 21.49 10.16
C ASP A 134 -23.98 20.29 9.30
N GLN A 135 -24.69 20.06 8.18
CA GLN A 135 -24.36 18.96 7.26
C GLN A 135 -22.95 19.10 6.67
N LYS A 136 -22.50 20.32 6.33
CA LYS A 136 -21.14 20.57 5.84
C LYS A 136 -20.10 20.27 6.91
N ILE A 137 -20.34 20.65 8.17
CA ILE A 137 -19.45 20.32 9.29
C ILE A 137 -19.35 18.80 9.46
N ARG A 138 -20.49 18.08 9.44
CA ARG A 138 -20.51 16.61 9.57
C ARG A 138 -19.79 15.87 8.44
N ARG A 139 -19.73 16.44 7.23
CA ARG A 139 -18.95 15.85 6.12
C ARG A 139 -17.44 15.85 6.37
N LEU A 140 -16.95 16.64 7.31
CA LEU A 140 -15.52 16.71 7.68
C LEU A 140 -15.09 15.62 8.66
N LEU A 141 -16.00 14.73 9.08
CA LEU A 141 -15.74 13.69 10.08
C LEU A 141 -14.99 12.48 9.53
N SER A 142 -13.90 12.75 8.81
CA SER A 142 -12.91 11.77 8.38
C SER A 142 -11.54 12.45 8.24
N PHE A 143 -10.47 11.67 8.30
CA PHE A 143 -9.11 12.20 8.16
C PHE A 143 -8.93 12.94 6.84
N GLU A 144 -9.36 12.34 5.71
CA GLU A 144 -9.21 12.95 4.39
C GLU A 144 -10.01 14.25 4.24
N ASN A 145 -11.24 14.29 4.76
CA ASN A 145 -12.11 15.46 4.59
C ASN A 145 -11.70 16.63 5.50
N ILE A 146 -11.00 16.37 6.62
CA ILE A 146 -10.55 17.43 7.53
C ILE A 146 -9.22 18.07 7.11
N LEU A 147 -8.47 17.45 6.17
CA LEU A 147 -7.17 17.96 5.70
C LEU A 147 -7.20 19.42 5.21
N PRO A 148 -8.19 19.88 4.41
CA PRO A 148 -8.23 21.28 3.98
C PRO A 148 -8.29 22.25 5.16
N LEU A 149 -9.06 21.89 6.19
CA LEU A 149 -9.20 22.70 7.40
C LEU A 149 -7.93 22.65 8.25
N ALA A 150 -7.33 21.47 8.43
CA ALA A 150 -6.06 21.32 9.13
C ALA A 150 -4.93 22.14 8.49
N ARG A 151 -4.89 22.18 7.14
CA ARG A 151 -3.95 23.02 6.39
C ARG A 151 -4.22 24.51 6.54
N HIS A 152 -5.49 24.91 6.66
CA HIS A 152 -5.88 26.31 6.79
C HIS A 152 -5.54 26.90 8.15
N ILE A 153 -5.83 26.16 9.23
CA ILE A 153 -5.63 26.60 10.62
C ILE A 153 -4.17 27.03 10.88
N THR A 154 -3.23 26.51 10.12
CA THR A 154 -1.79 26.63 10.39
C THR A 154 -0.99 27.12 9.18
N SER A 155 -1.63 27.96 8.35
CA SER A 155 -1.21 28.50 7.03
C SER A 155 0.24 28.98 6.84
N GLN A 156 1.09 28.89 7.86
CA GLN A 156 2.46 29.39 7.90
C GLN A 156 3.47 28.50 7.15
N GLN A 157 3.24 27.18 6.99
CA GLN A 157 4.26 26.27 6.42
C GLN A 157 3.68 25.13 5.56
N PRO A 158 3.37 25.38 4.27
CA PRO A 158 2.71 24.39 3.41
C PRO A 158 3.55 23.14 3.09
N HIS A 159 4.88 23.25 3.10
CA HIS A 159 5.78 22.13 2.85
C HIS A 159 5.77 21.12 4.01
N ILE A 160 5.72 21.59 5.27
CA ILE A 160 5.61 20.73 6.46
C ILE A 160 4.36 19.86 6.37
N PHE A 161 3.22 20.48 6.04
CA PHE A 161 1.96 19.77 5.89
C PHE A 161 2.05 18.69 4.80
N LYS A 162 2.59 19.05 3.61
CA LYS A 162 2.66 18.13 2.47
C LYS A 162 3.57 16.93 2.78
N GLU A 163 4.79 17.18 3.25
CA GLU A 163 5.77 16.13 3.53
C GLU A 163 5.37 15.28 4.75
N GLY A 164 4.72 15.88 5.76
CA GLY A 164 4.10 15.15 6.86
C GLY A 164 2.98 14.21 6.39
N LEU A 165 2.16 14.66 5.44
CA LEU A 165 1.09 13.86 4.83
C LEU A 165 1.67 12.68 4.03
N GLU A 166 2.81 12.86 3.35
CA GLU A 166 3.51 11.76 2.67
C GLU A 166 3.95 10.67 3.66
N VAL A 167 4.46 11.05 4.85
CA VAL A 167 4.80 10.08 5.91
C VAL A 167 3.55 9.43 6.49
N TYR A 168 2.47 10.18 6.72
CA TYR A 168 1.19 9.62 7.17
C TYR A 168 0.69 8.53 6.22
N ARG A 169 0.80 8.77 4.91
CA ARG A 169 0.42 7.78 3.89
C ARG A 169 1.23 6.49 3.97
N LEU A 170 2.51 6.54 4.35
CA LEU A 170 3.30 5.31 4.55
C LEU A 170 2.70 4.37 5.61
N LEU A 171 1.98 4.94 6.58
CA LEU A 171 1.39 4.22 7.72
C LEU A 171 -0.04 3.75 7.46
N THR A 172 -0.77 4.42 6.57
CA THR A 172 -2.22 4.22 6.40
C THR A 172 -2.63 3.69 5.03
N VAL A 173 -1.81 3.90 3.99
CA VAL A 173 -2.07 3.39 2.65
C VAL A 173 -1.89 1.88 2.65
N SER A 174 -3.00 1.17 2.40
CA SER A 174 -3.00 -0.27 2.18
C SER A 174 -2.29 -0.63 0.86
N ALA A 175 -1.87 -1.89 0.71
CA ALA A 175 -1.17 -2.37 -0.47
C ALA A 175 -1.94 -2.23 -1.81
N GLU A 176 -3.23 -1.87 -1.76
CA GLU A 176 -4.16 -1.90 -2.92
C GLU A 176 -4.45 -0.51 -3.52
N THR A 177 -4.10 0.57 -2.82
CA THR A 177 -4.36 1.94 -3.28
C THR A 177 -3.26 2.41 -4.24
N LYS A 178 -3.61 2.61 -5.52
CA LYS A 178 -2.76 3.26 -6.54
C LYS A 178 -2.65 4.76 -6.26
N ASP A 179 -1.84 5.13 -5.28
CA ASP A 179 -1.46 6.51 -5.02
C ASP A 179 -0.09 6.79 -5.67
N ASP A 180 0.15 8.04 -6.12
CA ASP A 180 1.40 8.49 -6.78
C ASP A 180 2.66 8.49 -5.86
N GLY A 181 2.61 7.79 -4.72
CA GLY A 181 3.66 7.73 -3.70
C GLY A 181 4.30 6.34 -3.55
N PRO A 182 5.42 6.23 -2.79
CA PRO A 182 5.99 4.93 -2.48
C PRO A 182 5.00 4.06 -1.68
N PRO A 183 5.07 2.72 -1.81
CA PRO A 183 4.18 1.83 -1.08
C PRO A 183 4.33 2.01 0.44
N GLY A 184 3.22 1.85 1.16
CA GLY A 184 3.23 1.86 2.63
C GLY A 184 4.07 0.73 3.22
N ILE A 185 4.49 0.90 4.49
CA ILE A 185 5.42 -0.03 5.16
C ILE A 185 4.87 -1.46 5.22
N ALA A 186 3.56 -1.61 5.48
CA ALA A 186 2.90 -2.92 5.50
C ALA A 186 2.89 -3.58 4.11
N ALA A 187 2.69 -2.79 3.04
CA ALA A 187 2.74 -3.29 1.68
C ALA A 187 4.15 -3.78 1.30
N LEU A 188 5.19 -3.05 1.70
CA LEU A 188 6.58 -3.45 1.49
C LEU A 188 6.92 -4.77 2.21
N SER A 189 6.48 -4.94 3.46
CA SER A 189 6.65 -6.21 4.20
C SER A 189 5.94 -7.36 3.51
N SER A 190 4.71 -7.16 3.03
CA SER A 190 3.95 -8.18 2.31
C SER A 190 4.64 -8.58 1.00
N GLN A 191 5.09 -7.61 0.21
CA GLN A 191 5.83 -7.85 -1.03
C GLN A 191 7.14 -8.61 -0.78
N ALA A 192 7.89 -8.23 0.27
CA ALA A 192 9.11 -8.90 0.66
C ALA A 192 8.86 -10.36 1.08
N ALA A 193 7.83 -10.63 1.89
CA ALA A 193 7.46 -11.98 2.30
C ALA A 193 7.03 -12.85 1.10
N GLN A 194 6.24 -12.28 0.17
CA GLN A 194 5.88 -12.98 -1.06
C GLN A 194 7.10 -13.33 -1.91
N LEU A 195 8.05 -12.39 -2.07
CA LEU A 195 9.30 -12.66 -2.78
C LEU A 195 10.13 -13.72 -2.05
N GLN A 196 10.24 -13.68 -0.73
CA GLN A 196 10.95 -14.69 0.05
C GLN A 196 10.40 -16.09 -0.22
N SER A 197 9.07 -16.24 -0.17
CA SER A 197 8.40 -17.49 -0.51
C SER A 197 8.73 -17.92 -1.95
N ARG A 198 8.74 -17.01 -2.93
CA ARG A 198 9.07 -17.36 -4.32
C ARG A 198 10.49 -17.89 -4.47
N PHE A 199 11.48 -17.29 -3.79
CA PHE A 199 12.86 -17.77 -3.79
C PHE A 199 13.01 -19.16 -3.16
N GLN A 200 12.26 -19.46 -2.09
CA GLN A 200 12.28 -20.77 -1.42
C GLN A 200 11.70 -21.91 -2.29
N HIS A 201 10.79 -21.58 -3.23
CA HIS A 201 10.13 -22.54 -4.11
C HIS A 201 10.74 -22.55 -5.53
N VAL A 202 12.02 -22.19 -5.67
CA VAL A 202 12.73 -22.37 -6.94
C VAL A 202 13.32 -23.78 -6.98
N ASP A 203 12.75 -24.62 -7.82
CA ASP A 203 13.24 -25.98 -8.02
C ASP A 203 14.50 -25.99 -8.89
N ILE A 204 15.61 -26.44 -8.30
CA ILE A 204 16.84 -26.79 -9.01
C ILE A 204 16.86 -28.32 -9.10
N LEU A 205 16.40 -28.86 -10.23
CA LEU A 205 16.33 -30.30 -10.46
C LEU A 205 17.12 -30.69 -11.70
N ASN A 206 17.70 -31.89 -11.66
CA ASN A 206 18.38 -32.55 -12.78
C ASN A 206 19.59 -31.76 -13.33
N PHE A 207 20.34 -31.12 -12.45
CA PHE A 207 21.58 -30.44 -12.79
C PHE A 207 22.80 -31.22 -12.28
N PRO A 208 23.94 -31.17 -12.99
CA PRO A 208 25.22 -31.55 -12.41
C PRO A 208 25.49 -30.78 -11.12
N ARG A 209 26.05 -31.44 -10.11
CA ARG A 209 26.25 -30.87 -8.77
C ARG A 209 26.97 -29.51 -8.75
N PRO A 210 28.00 -29.25 -9.58
CA PRO A 210 28.60 -27.93 -9.72
C PRO A 210 27.61 -26.82 -10.06
N VAL A 211 26.66 -27.10 -10.97
CA VAL A 211 25.69 -26.12 -11.46
C VAL A 211 24.64 -25.87 -10.39
N GLU A 212 24.22 -26.91 -9.66
CA GLU A 212 23.33 -26.75 -8.51
C GLU A 212 23.89 -25.76 -7.50
N GLU A 213 25.16 -25.92 -7.10
CA GLU A 213 25.78 -25.04 -6.11
C GLU A 213 25.93 -23.59 -6.59
N ILE A 214 26.22 -23.37 -7.88
CA ILE A 214 26.24 -22.03 -8.48
C ILE A 214 24.85 -21.39 -8.39
N LEU A 215 23.80 -22.13 -8.75
CA LEU A 215 22.42 -21.63 -8.70
C LEU A 215 21.95 -21.39 -7.25
N TYR A 216 22.29 -22.28 -6.32
CA TYR A 216 22.02 -22.10 -4.90
C TYR A 216 22.70 -20.86 -4.34
N HIS A 217 23.96 -20.60 -4.70
CA HIS A 217 24.66 -19.37 -4.30
C HIS A 217 23.89 -18.11 -4.73
N TYR A 218 23.39 -18.07 -5.98
CA TYR A 218 22.61 -16.94 -6.48
C TYR A 218 21.22 -16.83 -5.82
N LEU A 219 20.56 -17.94 -5.49
CA LEU A 219 19.31 -17.94 -4.71
C LEU A 219 19.53 -17.47 -3.27
N GLU A 220 20.63 -17.88 -2.65
CA GLU A 220 21.01 -17.48 -1.29
C GLU A 220 21.30 -15.98 -1.22
N LEU A 221 21.98 -15.41 -2.21
CA LEU A 221 22.19 -13.96 -2.33
C LEU A 221 20.84 -13.20 -2.33
N GLY A 222 19.88 -13.64 -3.14
CA GLY A 222 18.55 -13.04 -3.19
C GLY A 222 17.82 -13.16 -1.84
N SER A 223 17.82 -14.36 -1.26
CA SER A 223 17.16 -14.65 0.02
C SER A 223 17.72 -13.83 1.17
N LYS A 224 19.06 -13.77 1.32
CA LYS A 224 19.72 -12.95 2.34
C LYS A 224 19.48 -11.46 2.12
N THR A 225 19.36 -10.99 0.88
CA THR A 225 19.04 -9.58 0.60
C THR A 225 17.62 -9.25 1.06
N ILE A 226 16.64 -10.14 0.82
CA ILE A 226 15.26 -9.98 1.30
C ILE A 226 15.21 -9.94 2.83
N GLU A 227 15.96 -10.83 3.49
CA GLU A 227 16.06 -10.85 4.96
C GLU A 227 16.57 -9.51 5.52
N GLN A 228 17.66 -8.97 4.95
CA GLN A 228 18.20 -7.67 5.38
C GLN A 228 17.24 -6.51 5.12
N LEU A 229 16.48 -6.56 4.02
CA LEU A 229 15.41 -5.61 3.72
C LEU A 229 14.27 -5.68 4.73
N LEU A 230 13.83 -6.88 5.12
CA LEU A 230 12.78 -7.09 6.11
C LEU A 230 13.20 -6.54 7.49
N ILE A 231 14.43 -6.84 7.93
CA ILE A 231 14.98 -6.29 9.17
C ILE A 231 14.97 -4.75 9.13
N PHE A 232 15.41 -4.18 8.02
CA PHE A 232 15.47 -2.73 7.84
C PHE A 232 14.09 -2.07 7.76
N ASN A 233 13.12 -2.71 7.10
CA ASN A 233 11.72 -2.23 7.06
C ASN A 233 11.09 -2.30 8.45
N ASN A 234 11.36 -3.35 9.23
CA ASN A 234 10.88 -3.47 10.61
C ASN A 234 11.48 -2.39 11.53
N LYS A 235 12.77 -2.04 11.38
CA LYS A 235 13.37 -0.89 12.08
C LYS A 235 12.66 0.42 11.69
N THR A 236 12.38 0.61 10.41
CA THR A 236 11.65 1.80 9.90
C THR A 236 10.24 1.88 10.48
N ALA A 237 9.53 0.74 10.56
CA ALA A 237 8.23 0.65 11.21
C ALA A 237 8.31 1.00 12.71
N GLY A 238 9.36 0.54 13.39
CA GLY A 238 9.60 0.84 14.81
C GLY A 238 9.73 2.33 15.10
N ILE A 239 10.41 3.09 14.23
CA ILE A 239 10.54 4.56 14.33
C ILE A 239 9.18 5.26 14.29
N LEU A 240 8.20 4.68 13.59
CA LEU A 240 6.87 5.26 13.39
C LEU A 240 5.79 4.67 14.32
N SER A 241 6.16 3.76 15.23
CA SER A 241 5.22 3.01 16.07
C SER A 241 4.36 3.92 16.97
N VAL A 242 4.96 4.94 17.57
CA VAL A 242 4.25 5.93 18.41
C VAL A 242 3.24 6.71 17.57
N ASP A 243 3.57 7.05 16.33
CA ASP A 243 2.68 7.81 15.45
C ASP A 243 1.49 6.97 14.98
N GLN A 244 1.67 5.65 14.80
CA GLN A 244 0.57 4.75 14.47
C GLN A 244 -0.53 4.76 15.54
N GLU A 245 -0.16 4.80 16.83
CA GLU A 245 -1.14 4.87 17.91
C GLU A 245 -1.81 6.25 17.99
N SER A 246 -1.06 7.32 17.74
CA SER A 246 -1.61 8.67 17.60
C SER A 246 -2.64 8.76 16.46
N ILE A 247 -2.35 8.15 15.30
CA ILE A 247 -3.28 8.06 14.17
C ILE A 247 -4.55 7.30 14.55
N LYS A 248 -4.43 6.14 15.22
CA LYS A 248 -5.60 5.38 15.68
C LYS A 248 -6.45 6.20 16.66
N THR A 249 -5.81 6.91 17.58
CA THR A 249 -6.50 7.77 18.56
C THR A 249 -7.26 8.89 17.87
N LEU A 250 -6.64 9.56 16.88
CA LEU A 250 -7.32 10.57 16.07
C LEU A 250 -8.50 9.97 15.30
N ASN A 251 -8.33 8.79 14.70
CA ASN A 251 -9.38 8.14 13.93
C ASN A 251 -10.57 7.70 14.79
N ARG A 252 -10.35 7.32 16.07
CA ARG A 252 -11.42 6.99 17.02
C ARG A 252 -12.31 8.19 17.38
N ARG A 253 -11.75 9.41 17.31
CA ARG A 253 -12.47 10.64 17.69
C ARG A 253 -13.49 11.10 16.64
N PHE A 254 -13.37 10.68 15.37
CA PHE A 254 -14.36 11.03 14.34
C PHE A 254 -15.76 10.44 14.61
N PRO A 255 -15.91 9.14 14.93
CA PRO A 255 -17.18 8.58 15.40
C PRO A 255 -17.76 9.27 16.63
N GLU A 256 -16.93 9.64 17.61
CA GLU A 256 -17.36 10.34 18.82
C GLU A 256 -17.98 11.71 18.49
N LEU A 257 -17.33 12.46 17.59
CA LEU A 257 -17.85 13.73 17.09
C LEU A 257 -19.14 13.55 16.28
N ALA A 258 -19.27 12.46 15.52
CA ALA A 258 -20.47 12.19 14.73
C ALA A 258 -21.72 11.99 15.58
N ALA A 259 -21.56 11.50 16.82
CA ALA A 259 -22.66 11.29 17.76
C ALA A 259 -23.15 12.58 18.44
N LEU A 260 -22.44 13.71 18.30
CA LEU A 260 -22.86 14.98 18.89
C LEU A 260 -24.09 15.55 18.18
N GLU A 261 -25.14 15.84 18.96
CA GLU A 261 -26.36 16.49 18.50
C GLU A 261 -26.23 18.02 18.47
N ASN A 262 -25.39 18.59 19.33
CA ASN A 262 -25.13 20.02 19.42
C ASN A 262 -24.09 20.47 18.37
N THR A 263 -24.50 21.38 17.48
CA THR A 263 -23.64 21.89 16.39
C THR A 263 -22.45 22.72 16.90
N GLU A 264 -22.55 23.41 18.05
CA GLU A 264 -21.41 24.18 18.61
C GLU A 264 -20.33 23.25 19.15
N GLU A 265 -20.72 22.21 19.89
CA GLU A 265 -19.79 21.19 20.37
C GLU A 265 -19.14 20.45 19.19
N LEU A 266 -19.94 20.11 18.17
CA LEU A 266 -19.44 19.52 16.93
C LEU A 266 -18.43 20.43 16.23
N LEU A 267 -18.75 21.72 16.05
CA LEU A 267 -17.87 22.68 15.39
C LEU A 267 -16.55 22.86 16.15
N ASN A 268 -16.62 23.04 17.47
CA ASN A 268 -15.44 23.14 18.33
C ASN A 268 -14.61 21.85 18.28
N GLY A 269 -15.27 20.70 18.31
CA GLY A 269 -14.63 19.38 18.18
C GLY A 269 -13.92 19.20 16.84
N VAL A 270 -14.55 19.61 15.73
CA VAL A 270 -13.94 19.58 14.39
C VAL A 270 -12.73 20.51 14.31
N LEU A 271 -12.81 21.73 14.86
CA LEU A 271 -11.67 22.65 14.89
C LEU A 271 -10.49 22.11 15.72
N GLN A 272 -10.78 21.53 16.89
CA GLN A 272 -9.78 20.86 17.71
C GLN A 272 -9.14 19.67 16.98
N GLN A 273 -9.96 18.86 16.31
CA GLN A 273 -9.51 17.70 15.55
C GLN A 273 -8.64 18.11 14.36
N ALA A 274 -8.99 19.17 13.64
CA ALA A 274 -8.20 19.72 12.56
C ALA A 274 -6.83 20.22 13.05
N ALA A 275 -6.79 20.90 14.21
CA ALA A 275 -5.53 21.30 14.84
C ALA A 275 -4.69 20.10 15.28
N ALA A 276 -5.32 19.04 15.80
CA ALA A 276 -4.63 17.81 16.20
C ALA A 276 -4.05 17.05 14.98
N VAL A 277 -4.79 16.98 13.88
CA VAL A 277 -4.28 16.44 12.60
C VAL A 277 -3.09 17.23 12.10
N TYR A 278 -3.13 18.57 12.15
CA TYR A 278 -1.97 19.37 11.77
C TYR A 278 -0.74 19.08 12.65
N ARG A 279 -0.91 19.00 13.98
CA ARG A 279 0.19 18.70 14.89
C ARG A 279 0.82 17.36 14.57
N LEU A 280 0.00 16.32 14.37
CA LEU A 280 0.48 15.01 13.92
C LEU A 280 1.28 15.12 12.62
N LEU A 281 0.75 15.81 11.59
CA LEU A 281 1.47 15.95 10.31
C LEU A 281 2.78 16.73 10.48
N SER A 282 2.82 17.71 11.37
CA SER A 282 4.04 18.46 11.69
C SER A 282 5.07 17.60 12.42
N ASP A 283 4.63 16.74 13.34
CA ASP A 283 5.50 15.77 14.01
C ASP A 283 6.07 14.76 13.00
N LEU A 284 5.23 14.29 12.09
CA LEU A 284 5.61 13.38 11.01
C LEU A 284 6.57 14.01 9.99
N TYR A 285 6.53 15.33 9.78
CA TYR A 285 7.49 16.03 8.91
C TYR A 285 8.94 15.84 9.35
N HIS A 286 9.20 15.73 10.67
CA HIS A 286 10.54 15.42 11.17
C HIS A 286 11.04 14.03 10.77
N LYS A 287 10.14 13.17 10.30
CA LYS A 287 10.39 11.79 9.85
C LYS A 287 10.30 11.66 8.33
N ARG A 288 10.23 12.76 7.56
CA ARG A 288 10.13 12.76 6.07
C ARG A 288 11.18 11.91 5.34
N GLU A 289 12.37 11.74 5.90
CA GLU A 289 13.42 10.90 5.29
C GLU A 289 13.02 9.40 5.26
N THR A 290 12.02 8.99 6.06
CA THR A 290 11.42 7.65 5.97
C THR A 290 10.74 7.41 4.62
N VAL A 291 10.21 8.44 3.94
CA VAL A 291 9.64 8.34 2.59
C VAL A 291 10.70 7.92 1.59
N LYS A 292 11.87 8.59 1.59
CA LYS A 292 13.01 8.21 0.74
C LYS A 292 13.53 6.82 1.08
N THR A 293 13.48 6.45 2.35
CA THR A 293 13.90 5.12 2.83
C THR A 293 12.98 4.03 2.30
N CYS A 294 11.66 4.22 2.39
CA CYS A 294 10.66 3.30 1.83
C CYS A 294 10.76 3.22 0.30
N ALA A 295 11.01 4.33 -0.39
CA ALA A 295 11.25 4.32 -1.83
C ALA A 295 12.47 3.46 -2.22
N LYS A 296 13.57 3.52 -1.47
CA LYS A 296 14.76 2.67 -1.69
C LYS A 296 14.48 1.18 -1.42
N ILE A 297 13.64 0.87 -0.44
CA ILE A 297 13.16 -0.50 -0.18
C ILE A 297 12.34 -0.99 -1.38
N ALA A 298 11.36 -0.20 -1.84
CA ALA A 298 10.52 -0.53 -2.99
C ALA A 298 11.35 -0.82 -4.25
N GLU A 299 12.29 0.08 -4.57
CA GLU A 299 13.25 -0.10 -5.67
C GLU A 299 14.04 -1.41 -5.55
N SER A 300 14.46 -1.76 -4.33
CA SER A 300 15.25 -2.97 -4.10
C SER A 300 14.42 -4.25 -4.20
N LEU A 301 13.15 -4.22 -3.80
CA LEU A 301 12.20 -5.31 -4.01
C LEU A 301 11.90 -5.52 -5.50
N GLU A 302 11.81 -4.44 -6.28
CA GLU A 302 11.69 -4.51 -7.74
C GLU A 302 12.90 -5.21 -8.37
N PHE A 303 14.13 -4.81 -8.00
CA PHE A 303 15.35 -5.48 -8.45
C PHE A 303 15.38 -6.97 -8.08
N LEU A 304 14.95 -7.33 -6.86
CA LEU A 304 14.87 -8.72 -6.42
C LEU A 304 13.85 -9.52 -7.22
N ASN A 305 12.71 -8.94 -7.56
CA ASN A 305 11.71 -9.58 -8.40
C ASN A 305 12.28 -9.85 -9.80
N ILE A 306 12.95 -8.88 -10.40
CA ILE A 306 13.57 -9.02 -11.73
C ILE A 306 14.70 -10.06 -11.70
N TYR A 307 15.51 -10.04 -10.65
CA TYR A 307 16.56 -11.03 -10.44
C TYR A 307 15.99 -12.44 -10.33
N HIS A 308 14.95 -12.64 -9.52
CA HIS A 308 14.23 -13.91 -9.41
C HIS A 308 13.67 -14.37 -10.77
N LEU A 309 12.97 -13.49 -11.49
CA LEU A 309 12.38 -13.81 -12.79
C LEU A 309 13.45 -14.18 -13.83
N THR A 310 14.58 -13.48 -13.82
CA THR A 310 15.71 -13.77 -14.72
C THR A 310 16.32 -15.12 -14.37
N LEU A 311 16.55 -15.40 -13.09
CA LEU A 311 17.11 -16.67 -12.65
C LEU A 311 16.17 -17.85 -12.97
N LYS A 312 14.92 -17.78 -12.49
CA LYS A 312 13.93 -18.86 -12.62
C LYS A 312 13.45 -19.09 -14.05
N ASN A 313 13.08 -18.03 -14.76
CA ASN A 313 12.38 -18.18 -16.05
C ASN A 313 13.30 -18.08 -17.27
N LYS A 314 14.58 -17.70 -17.09
CA LYS A 314 15.51 -17.47 -18.20
C LYS A 314 16.80 -18.26 -18.05
N ILE A 315 17.52 -18.11 -16.93
CA ILE A 315 18.84 -18.75 -16.73
C ILE A 315 18.70 -20.25 -16.49
N ILE A 316 17.85 -20.66 -15.56
CA ILE A 316 17.65 -22.09 -15.24
C ILE A 316 17.25 -22.89 -16.50
N PRO A 317 16.21 -22.49 -17.28
CA PRO A 317 15.87 -23.19 -18.52
C PRO A 317 17.00 -23.21 -19.54
N ALA A 318 17.69 -22.08 -19.74
CA ALA A 318 18.79 -21.99 -20.71
C ALA A 318 19.96 -22.92 -20.34
N LEU A 319 20.30 -23.03 -19.05
CA LEU A 319 21.32 -23.96 -18.57
C LEU A 319 20.90 -25.42 -18.80
N GLN A 320 19.63 -25.76 -18.56
CA GLN A 320 19.12 -27.13 -18.82
C GLN A 320 19.27 -27.51 -20.29
N ASP A 321 18.98 -26.57 -21.20
CA ASP A 321 19.12 -26.79 -22.64
C ASP A 321 20.59 -26.97 -23.03
N GLU A 322 21.49 -26.12 -22.54
CA GLU A 322 22.91 -26.18 -22.88
C GLU A 322 23.61 -27.42 -22.30
N ILE A 323 23.22 -27.89 -21.10
CA ILE A 323 23.76 -29.14 -20.53
C ILE A 323 23.44 -30.36 -21.41
N LYS A 324 22.29 -30.35 -22.09
CA LYS A 324 21.86 -31.44 -22.99
C LYS A 324 22.39 -31.30 -24.41
N LYS A 325 22.88 -30.13 -24.79
CA LYS A 325 23.28 -29.82 -26.16
C LYS A 325 24.62 -30.44 -26.51
N ASN A 326 24.67 -31.13 -27.65
CA ASN A 326 25.91 -31.66 -28.20
C ASN A 326 26.82 -30.48 -28.60
N ASN A 327 28.09 -30.51 -28.16
CA ASN A 327 29.10 -29.45 -28.32
C ASN A 327 29.05 -28.29 -27.31
N SER A 328 28.15 -28.31 -26.32
CA SER A 328 28.16 -27.27 -25.30
C SER A 328 29.33 -27.45 -24.32
N PRO A 329 30.05 -26.37 -23.93
CA PRO A 329 31.10 -26.45 -22.91
C PRO A 329 30.56 -26.77 -21.51
N VAL A 330 29.25 -26.63 -21.29
CA VAL A 330 28.57 -26.98 -20.03
C VAL A 330 27.88 -28.35 -20.08
N ASN A 331 28.04 -29.10 -21.18
CA ASN A 331 27.66 -30.51 -21.25
C ASN A 331 28.79 -31.39 -20.65
N PRO A 332 28.52 -32.11 -19.53
CA PRO A 332 29.49 -32.97 -18.85
C PRO A 332 30.20 -33.98 -19.77
N ALA A 333 29.45 -34.66 -20.63
CA ALA A 333 29.98 -35.67 -21.54
C ALA A 333 30.85 -35.05 -22.63
N THR A 334 30.45 -33.90 -23.16
CA THR A 334 31.23 -33.16 -24.18
C THR A 334 32.57 -32.71 -23.61
N LEU A 335 32.58 -32.09 -22.42
CA LEU A 335 33.82 -31.63 -21.79
C LEU A 335 34.73 -32.80 -21.42
N SER A 336 34.16 -33.86 -20.83
CA SER A 336 34.92 -35.05 -20.42
C SER A 336 35.53 -35.76 -21.61
N SER A 337 34.77 -35.94 -22.71
CA SER A 337 35.28 -36.50 -23.96
C SER A 337 36.44 -35.66 -24.54
N LYS A 338 36.29 -34.32 -24.56
CA LYS A 338 37.36 -33.42 -25.02
C LYS A 338 38.62 -33.56 -24.16
N LYS A 339 38.50 -33.51 -22.84
CA LYS A 339 39.64 -33.62 -21.90
C LYS A 339 40.31 -34.98 -21.97
N THR A 340 39.55 -36.06 -22.11
CA THR A 340 40.07 -37.41 -22.34
C THR A 340 40.81 -37.51 -23.67
N ARG A 341 40.25 -36.99 -24.77
CA ARG A 341 40.94 -36.98 -26.06
C ARG A 341 42.26 -36.21 -25.98
N ASP A 342 42.24 -35.02 -25.39
CA ASP A 342 43.44 -34.19 -25.20
C ASP A 342 44.50 -34.90 -24.31
N PHE A 343 44.08 -35.83 -23.44
CA PHE A 343 44.99 -36.60 -22.60
C PHE A 343 45.82 -37.63 -23.38
N PHE A 344 45.18 -38.33 -24.33
CA PHE A 344 45.75 -39.44 -25.09
C PHE A 344 46.32 -39.02 -26.47
N THR A 345 46.00 -37.83 -26.96
CA THR A 345 46.45 -37.33 -28.26
C THR A 345 47.70 -36.44 -28.17
N GLY A 346 48.39 -36.30 -29.31
CA GLY A 346 49.63 -35.54 -29.44
C GLY A 346 50.87 -36.24 -28.83
N PRO A 347 52.06 -35.62 -28.93
CA PRO A 347 53.32 -36.26 -28.52
C PRO A 347 53.36 -36.68 -27.04
N LYS A 348 52.78 -35.85 -26.15
CA LYS A 348 52.67 -36.16 -24.71
C LYS A 348 51.66 -37.29 -24.45
N GLY A 349 50.59 -37.36 -25.23
CA GLY A 349 49.59 -38.41 -25.16
C GLY A 349 50.18 -39.78 -25.53
N ILE A 350 50.96 -39.85 -26.62
CA ILE A 350 51.65 -41.08 -27.04
C ILE A 350 52.56 -41.62 -25.93
N ILE A 351 53.37 -40.75 -25.30
CA ILE A 351 54.26 -41.14 -24.19
C ILE A 351 53.45 -41.65 -22.99
N ARG A 352 52.32 -41.00 -22.66
CA ARG A 352 51.43 -41.45 -21.57
C ARG A 352 50.81 -42.81 -21.87
N SER A 353 50.36 -43.04 -23.10
CA SER A 353 49.82 -44.33 -23.54
C SER A 353 50.86 -45.45 -23.41
N MET A 354 52.10 -45.21 -23.83
CA MET A 354 53.19 -46.17 -23.66
C MET A 354 53.47 -46.46 -22.18
N LYS A 355 53.51 -45.43 -21.32
CA LYS A 355 53.70 -45.60 -19.88
C LYS A 355 52.55 -46.38 -19.23
N LEU A 356 51.30 -46.08 -19.58
CA LEU A 356 50.12 -46.81 -19.10
C LEU A 356 50.15 -48.28 -19.52
N MET A 357 50.56 -48.57 -20.77
CA MET A 357 50.75 -49.94 -21.25
C MET A 357 51.81 -50.69 -20.44
N VAL A 358 52.98 -50.08 -20.18
CA VAL A 358 54.03 -50.68 -19.35
C VAL A 358 53.55 -50.90 -17.91
N THR A 359 52.80 -49.95 -17.34
CA THR A 359 52.21 -50.10 -16.00
C THR A 359 51.22 -51.25 -15.93
N SER A 360 50.37 -51.40 -16.95
CA SER A 360 49.44 -52.53 -17.08
C SER A 360 50.16 -53.88 -17.20
N LEU A 361 51.22 -53.96 -18.01
CA LEU A 361 52.04 -55.17 -18.13
C LEU A 361 52.75 -55.57 -16.83
N LYS A 362 52.94 -54.62 -15.91
CA LYS A 362 53.49 -54.86 -14.57
C LYS A 362 52.42 -55.29 -13.54
N GLY A 363 51.22 -55.68 -13.99
CA GLY A 363 50.14 -56.16 -13.12
C GLY A 363 49.38 -55.08 -12.37
N HIS A 364 49.58 -53.80 -12.69
CA HIS A 364 48.82 -52.69 -12.11
C HIS A 364 47.57 -52.38 -12.95
N HIS A 365 46.59 -51.70 -12.34
CA HIS A 365 45.30 -51.40 -12.99
C HIS A 365 45.47 -50.64 -14.31
N ALA A 366 44.77 -51.08 -15.35
CA ALA A 366 44.92 -50.59 -16.71
C ALA A 366 43.92 -49.47 -17.01
N LEU A 367 44.40 -48.22 -17.10
CA LEU A 367 43.57 -47.08 -17.50
C LEU A 367 43.43 -47.01 -19.02
N ASN A 368 42.19 -47.07 -19.53
CA ASN A 368 41.89 -46.83 -20.93
C ASN A 368 41.11 -45.52 -21.15
N GLN A 369 40.88 -45.17 -22.42
CA GLN A 369 40.19 -43.92 -22.80
C GLN A 369 38.76 -43.85 -22.26
N VAL A 370 38.03 -44.96 -22.29
CA VAL A 370 36.62 -45.04 -21.82
C VAL A 370 36.55 -44.85 -20.32
N GLU A 371 37.43 -45.53 -19.56
CA GLU A 371 37.50 -45.41 -18.11
C GLU A 371 37.86 -43.99 -17.68
N LEU A 372 38.84 -43.35 -18.33
CA LEU A 372 39.18 -41.96 -18.03
C LEU A 372 38.01 -41.01 -18.30
N GLN A 373 37.29 -41.19 -19.42
CA GLN A 373 36.10 -40.39 -19.72
C GLN A 373 35.02 -40.55 -18.65
N ILE A 374 34.75 -41.79 -18.20
CA ILE A 374 33.78 -42.07 -17.13
C ILE A 374 34.20 -41.40 -15.82
N ILE A 375 35.49 -41.45 -15.45
CA ILE A 375 36.02 -40.80 -14.25
C ILE A 375 35.79 -39.28 -14.33
N LEU A 376 36.18 -38.66 -15.45
CA LEU A 376 36.02 -37.22 -15.64
C LEU A 376 34.54 -36.80 -15.63
N GLU A 377 33.67 -37.56 -16.30
CA GLU A 377 32.24 -37.29 -16.36
C GLU A 377 31.57 -37.42 -14.99
N LYS A 378 31.87 -38.48 -14.24
CA LYS A 378 31.39 -38.63 -12.85
C LYS A 378 31.87 -37.50 -11.96
N ALA A 379 33.13 -37.10 -12.11
CA ALA A 379 33.72 -36.02 -11.32
C ALA A 379 33.01 -34.68 -11.57
N VAL A 380 32.76 -34.30 -12.83
CA VAL A 380 32.03 -33.05 -13.13
C VAL A 380 30.54 -33.13 -12.82
N ASN A 381 29.94 -34.33 -12.82
CA ASN A 381 28.54 -34.49 -12.44
C ASN A 381 28.30 -34.45 -10.93
N SER A 382 29.29 -34.84 -10.13
CA SER A 382 29.10 -35.11 -8.69
C SER A 382 29.90 -34.19 -7.77
N CYS A 383 30.95 -33.52 -8.25
CA CYS A 383 31.78 -32.67 -7.39
C CYS A 383 31.03 -31.41 -6.99
N LYS A 384 30.95 -31.13 -5.69
CA LYS A 384 30.40 -29.87 -5.18
C LYS A 384 31.35 -28.69 -5.39
N ILE A 385 32.66 -28.94 -5.31
CA ILE A 385 33.69 -27.89 -5.21
C ILE A 385 34.26 -27.60 -6.60
N THR A 386 33.96 -26.42 -7.13
CA THR A 386 34.47 -25.94 -8.43
C THR A 386 35.69 -25.02 -8.27
N HIS A 387 35.72 -24.29 -7.16
CA HIS A 387 36.75 -23.34 -6.77
C HIS A 387 37.18 -23.59 -5.33
N VAL A 388 38.49 -23.54 -5.07
CA VAL A 388 39.04 -23.70 -3.72
C VAL A 388 39.39 -22.32 -3.18
N SER A 389 38.64 -21.87 -2.18
CA SER A 389 38.84 -20.60 -1.48
C SER A 389 39.44 -20.79 -0.08
N SER A 390 39.33 -22.00 0.48
CA SER A 390 39.83 -22.33 1.82
C SER A 390 40.62 -23.64 1.88
N ASN A 391 41.44 -23.80 2.93
CA ASN A 391 42.16 -25.04 3.22
C ASN A 391 41.23 -26.23 3.52
N LYS A 392 39.98 -25.98 3.92
CA LYS A 392 38.98 -27.02 4.16
C LYS A 392 38.45 -27.56 2.83
N GLU A 393 37.99 -26.67 1.95
CA GLU A 393 37.55 -27.03 0.59
C GLU A 393 38.67 -27.71 -0.22
N GLY A 394 39.92 -27.27 -0.02
CA GLY A 394 41.07 -27.90 -0.67
C GLY A 394 41.30 -29.35 -0.24
N ARG A 395 41.01 -29.69 1.02
CA ARG A 395 41.04 -31.06 1.53
C ARG A 395 39.86 -31.87 1.02
N GLU A 396 38.65 -31.34 1.12
CA GLU A 396 37.43 -31.99 0.62
C GLU A 396 37.52 -32.32 -0.88
N LEU A 397 38.05 -31.41 -1.70
CA LEU A 397 38.26 -31.67 -3.12
C LEU A 397 39.31 -32.76 -3.35
N ARG A 398 40.38 -32.79 -2.55
CA ARG A 398 41.39 -33.85 -2.65
C ARG A 398 40.79 -35.20 -2.29
N ASP A 399 40.10 -35.29 -1.16
CA ASP A 399 39.47 -36.53 -0.68
C ASP A 399 38.42 -37.02 -1.68
N PHE A 400 37.64 -36.09 -2.26
CA PHE A 400 36.70 -36.40 -3.34
C PHE A 400 37.42 -37.01 -4.54
N ILE A 401 38.46 -36.37 -5.07
CA ILE A 401 39.20 -36.89 -6.23
C ILE A 401 39.84 -38.25 -5.88
N ASP A 402 40.44 -38.38 -4.70
CA ASP A 402 41.08 -39.60 -4.23
C ASP A 402 40.11 -40.79 -4.19
N SER A 403 38.84 -40.56 -3.87
CA SER A 403 37.81 -41.60 -3.90
C SER A 403 37.62 -42.24 -5.29
N PHE A 404 37.98 -41.54 -6.38
CA PHE A 404 37.88 -42.06 -7.75
C PHE A 404 39.14 -42.74 -8.24
N ILE A 405 40.32 -42.40 -7.69
CA ILE A 405 41.61 -42.71 -8.34
C ILE A 405 42.67 -43.31 -7.41
N ASN A 406 42.35 -43.52 -6.11
CA ASN A 406 43.31 -44.06 -5.13
C ASN A 406 43.89 -45.45 -5.48
N HIS A 407 43.21 -46.22 -6.33
CA HIS A 407 43.64 -47.55 -6.77
C HIS A 407 44.72 -47.51 -7.85
N PHE A 408 45.03 -46.33 -8.42
CA PHE A 408 46.13 -46.18 -9.37
C PHE A 408 47.49 -46.04 -8.68
N SER A 409 48.53 -46.59 -9.30
CA SER A 409 49.90 -46.52 -8.81
C SER A 409 50.41 -45.08 -8.67
N ARG A 410 51.21 -44.85 -7.62
CA ARG A 410 51.95 -43.60 -7.41
C ARG A 410 53.42 -43.76 -7.83
N PRO A 411 54.06 -42.72 -8.38
CA PRO A 411 53.47 -41.41 -8.73
C PRO A 411 52.62 -41.46 -10.01
N PHE A 412 52.83 -42.45 -10.88
CA PHE A 412 52.13 -42.57 -12.16
C PHE A 412 51.28 -43.86 -12.23
N PRO A 413 50.00 -43.77 -12.66
CA PRO A 413 49.34 -42.61 -13.26
C PRO A 413 48.61 -41.66 -12.29
N TYR A 414 48.58 -41.96 -10.99
CA TYR A 414 47.77 -41.23 -10.00
C TYR A 414 47.92 -39.70 -10.05
N ASP A 415 49.13 -39.13 -9.94
CA ASP A 415 49.32 -37.67 -9.82
C ASP A 415 48.83 -36.91 -11.06
N VAL A 416 48.98 -37.56 -12.22
CA VAL A 416 48.61 -37.02 -13.52
C VAL A 416 47.09 -37.04 -13.69
N ILE A 417 46.42 -38.11 -13.27
CA ILE A 417 44.96 -38.20 -13.29
C ILE A 417 44.36 -37.21 -12.26
N PHE A 418 44.92 -37.13 -11.05
CA PHE A 418 44.49 -36.20 -10.01
C PHE A 418 44.44 -34.77 -10.55
N THR A 419 45.53 -34.34 -11.20
CA THR A 419 45.64 -33.02 -11.80
C THR A 419 44.61 -32.80 -12.91
N LEU A 420 44.39 -33.81 -13.76
CA LEU A 420 43.40 -33.73 -14.84
C LEU A 420 41.97 -33.63 -14.33
N VAL A 421 41.59 -34.43 -13.33
CA VAL A 421 40.27 -34.40 -12.70
C VAL A 421 40.03 -33.03 -12.10
N LYS A 422 40.98 -32.52 -11.30
CA LYS A 422 40.90 -31.17 -10.71
C LYS A 422 40.70 -30.09 -11.77
N GLN A 423 41.51 -30.09 -12.83
CA GLN A 423 41.40 -29.11 -13.93
C GLN A 423 40.06 -29.20 -14.67
N THR A 424 39.51 -30.40 -14.80
CA THR A 424 38.24 -30.64 -15.51
C THR A 424 37.06 -30.13 -14.69
N ILE A 425 37.03 -30.41 -13.38
CA ILE A 425 36.04 -29.85 -12.44
C ILE A 425 36.07 -28.31 -12.47
N THR A 426 37.25 -27.70 -12.35
CA THR A 426 37.38 -26.23 -12.39
C THR A 426 36.95 -25.65 -13.73
N ALA A 427 37.35 -26.25 -14.85
CA ALA A 427 36.95 -25.77 -16.17
C ALA A 427 35.43 -25.85 -16.39
N TYR A 428 34.79 -26.92 -15.89
CA TYR A 428 33.35 -27.09 -15.94
C TYR A 428 32.62 -26.01 -15.15
N GLY A 429 33.02 -25.81 -13.89
CA GLY A 429 32.46 -24.77 -13.03
C GLY A 429 32.57 -23.37 -13.63
N GLN A 430 33.75 -23.03 -14.18
CA GLN A 430 33.98 -21.74 -14.84
C GLN A 430 33.08 -21.55 -16.06
N ALA A 431 32.89 -22.59 -16.88
CA ALA A 431 32.02 -22.51 -18.05
C ALA A 431 30.55 -22.29 -17.64
N ALA A 432 30.08 -23.02 -16.63
CA ALA A 432 28.73 -22.88 -16.11
C ALA A 432 28.50 -21.49 -15.48
N GLU A 433 29.41 -21.04 -14.63
CA GLU A 433 29.30 -19.73 -13.97
C GLU A 433 29.36 -18.59 -14.98
N LYS A 434 30.25 -18.67 -15.99
CA LYS A 434 30.32 -17.67 -17.06
C LYS A 434 29.00 -17.56 -17.82
N MET A 435 28.37 -18.69 -18.13
CA MET A 435 27.08 -18.69 -18.82
C MET A 435 25.99 -18.00 -18.01
N VAL A 436 25.98 -18.17 -16.69
CA VAL A 436 25.06 -17.45 -15.79
C VAL A 436 25.36 -15.94 -15.79
N LYS A 437 26.63 -15.56 -15.62
CA LYS A 437 27.07 -14.16 -15.52
C LYS A 437 26.81 -13.36 -16.79
N ASP A 438 27.12 -13.95 -17.94
CA ASP A 438 27.00 -13.33 -19.26
C ASP A 438 25.55 -13.28 -19.77
N TYR A 439 24.60 -13.88 -19.05
CA TYR A 439 23.19 -13.89 -19.46
C TYR A 439 22.65 -12.46 -19.53
N GLY A 440 22.18 -12.07 -20.71
CA GLY A 440 21.65 -10.73 -20.96
C GLY A 440 20.32 -10.50 -20.25
N VAL A 441 20.19 -9.38 -19.54
CA VAL A 441 18.89 -8.95 -19.00
C VAL A 441 18.10 -8.34 -20.15
N LYS A 442 17.03 -9.02 -20.57
CA LYS A 442 16.26 -8.68 -21.78
C LYS A 442 15.41 -7.42 -21.59
N LYS A 443 15.19 -6.68 -22.69
CA LYS A 443 14.36 -5.46 -22.74
C LYS A 443 12.93 -5.66 -22.23
N ASN A 444 12.33 -6.83 -22.39
CA ASN A 444 10.96 -7.10 -21.92
C ASN A 444 10.83 -7.12 -20.38
N LEU A 445 11.94 -7.22 -19.65
CA LEU A 445 11.96 -7.02 -18.19
C LEU A 445 12.07 -5.55 -17.81
N GLN A 446 12.40 -4.68 -18.78
CA GLN A 446 12.48 -3.24 -18.62
C GLN A 446 11.09 -2.60 -18.67
N ASP A 447 10.12 -3.25 -19.33
CA ASP A 447 8.71 -2.81 -19.39
C ASP A 447 7.99 -2.93 -18.03
N ILE A 448 8.50 -3.77 -17.13
CA ILE A 448 7.99 -3.96 -15.76
C ILE A 448 8.87 -3.27 -14.71
N ALA A 449 9.97 -2.64 -15.12
CA ALA A 449 10.90 -1.98 -14.24
C ALA A 449 10.69 -0.46 -14.27
N SER A 450 10.60 0.17 -13.10
CA SER A 450 10.62 1.63 -12.97
C SER A 450 12.03 2.20 -13.11
N VAL A 451 13.07 1.36 -13.02
CA VAL A 451 14.48 1.75 -13.05
C VAL A 451 15.25 1.08 -14.20
N LYS A 452 16.28 1.77 -14.69
CA LYS A 452 17.19 1.25 -15.72
C LYS A 452 17.91 -0.01 -15.21
N LEU A 453 17.72 -1.12 -15.92
CA LEU A 453 18.34 -2.39 -15.59
C LEU A 453 19.77 -2.51 -16.17
N PRO A 454 20.67 -3.23 -15.47
CA PRO A 454 21.97 -3.60 -16.02
C PRO A 454 21.84 -4.53 -17.24
N ALA A 455 22.84 -4.53 -18.12
CA ALA A 455 22.82 -5.33 -19.34
C ALA A 455 23.06 -6.84 -19.12
N SER A 456 23.66 -7.24 -17.99
CA SER A 456 23.98 -8.64 -17.67
C SER A 456 23.56 -9.02 -16.26
N PHE A 457 23.33 -10.32 -16.05
CA PHE A 457 22.96 -10.87 -14.75
C PHE A 457 24.06 -10.67 -13.70
N GLU A 458 25.34 -10.76 -14.07
CA GLU A 458 26.45 -10.45 -13.17
C GLU A 458 26.33 -9.05 -12.56
N LYS A 459 26.07 -8.03 -13.40
CA LYS A 459 25.92 -6.66 -12.93
C LYS A 459 24.70 -6.50 -12.03
N LEU A 460 23.62 -7.23 -12.30
CA LEU A 460 22.43 -7.25 -11.45
C LEU A 460 22.74 -7.89 -10.08
N ALA A 461 23.45 -9.02 -10.06
CA ALA A 461 23.89 -9.69 -8.83
C ALA A 461 24.81 -8.78 -7.99
N LEU A 462 25.77 -8.11 -8.62
CA LEU A 462 26.67 -7.15 -7.94
C LEU A 462 25.92 -5.94 -7.36
N LEU A 463 24.87 -5.45 -8.02
CA LEU A 463 24.02 -4.40 -7.46
C LEU A 463 23.23 -4.88 -6.25
N LEU A 464 22.69 -6.11 -6.30
CA LEU A 464 22.02 -6.71 -5.15
C LEU A 464 22.98 -6.92 -3.98
N GLU A 465 24.20 -7.41 -4.22
CA GLU A 465 25.22 -7.57 -3.18
C GLU A 465 25.58 -6.22 -2.53
N LYS A 466 25.71 -5.14 -3.33
CA LYS A 466 25.90 -3.78 -2.80
C LYS A 466 24.73 -3.32 -1.95
N LYS A 467 23.49 -3.56 -2.40
CA LYS A 467 22.27 -3.26 -1.64
C LYS A 467 22.23 -4.05 -0.34
N GLN A 468 22.51 -5.35 -0.37
CA GLN A 468 22.62 -6.21 0.81
C GLN A 468 23.62 -5.64 1.83
N LYS A 469 24.85 -5.33 1.41
CA LYS A 469 25.88 -4.73 2.27
C LYS A 469 25.44 -3.39 2.85
N SER A 470 24.74 -2.57 2.05
CA SER A 470 24.18 -1.29 2.51
C SER A 470 23.14 -1.49 3.60
N PHE A 471 22.21 -2.44 3.42
CA PHE A 471 21.19 -2.76 4.44
C PHE A 471 21.82 -3.38 5.69
N MET A 472 22.80 -4.29 5.55
CA MET A 472 23.55 -4.82 6.69
C MET A 472 24.20 -3.72 7.52
N LYS A 473 24.89 -2.78 6.86
CA LYS A 473 25.54 -1.65 7.54
C LYS A 473 24.51 -0.75 8.22
N ALA A 474 23.39 -0.46 7.55
CA ALA A 474 22.30 0.33 8.14
C ALA A 474 21.66 -0.39 9.33
N ASN A 475 21.56 -1.72 9.28
CA ASN A 475 21.04 -2.54 10.38
C ASN A 475 21.99 -2.60 11.58
N GLN A 476 23.31 -2.40 11.40
CA GLN A 476 24.29 -2.37 12.49
C GLN A 476 24.46 -0.97 13.11
N GLY A 477 24.20 0.09 12.34
CA GLY A 477 24.46 1.48 12.73
C GLY A 477 23.28 2.23 13.36
N GLY A 478 22.28 1.53 13.89
CA GLY A 478 21.09 2.13 14.47
C GLY A 478 20.52 1.33 15.62
#